data_AF-A0E9J8-F1
#
_entry.id   AF-A0E9J8-F1
#
_cell.length_a   1.000
_cell.length_b   1.000
_cell.length_c   1.000
_cell.angle_alpha   90.00
_cell.angle_beta   90.00
_cell.angle_gamma   90.00
#
_symmetry.space_group_name_H-M   'P 1'
#
loop_
_entity.id
_entity.type
_entity.pdbx_description
1 polymer ?
#
loop_
_entity_poly.entity_id
_entity_poly.type
_entity_poly.pdbx_seq_one_letter_code
_entity_poly.pdbx_strand_id
1 'polypeptide(L)'
;MQTVWTLIHPTRISVQKTIKNLLPSGQEFFGTVIRDSRNKSCRVKVSYKYWHKKYKSYFGDTSEFIAHDEDNFCKVGDKVVIKHCQKTGGKYYYVRNVVIPVGRNPSDEQDEVMKELQNIRTQLVQQGL
;
A
#
# COMPACT_ATOMS: atom_id res chain seq x y z
N MET A 1 0.34 29.36 -11.09
CA MET A 1 -1.05 29.44 -11.60
C MET A 1 -1.73 28.09 -11.40
N GLN A 2 -3.00 28.07 -11.00
CA GLN A 2 -3.77 26.83 -10.81
C GLN A 2 -4.60 26.56 -12.07
N THR A 3 -4.52 25.34 -12.63
CA THR A 3 -5.33 24.94 -13.79
C THR A 3 -6.60 24.20 -13.33
N VAL A 4 -7.69 24.29 -14.09
CA VAL A 4 -8.97 23.62 -13.78
C VAL A 4 -8.79 22.11 -13.56
N TRP A 5 -7.94 21.48 -14.38
CA TRP A 5 -7.59 20.05 -14.27
C TRP A 5 -7.01 19.64 -12.91
N THR A 6 -6.31 20.55 -12.21
CA THR A 6 -5.78 20.24 -10.87
C THR A 6 -6.86 20.15 -9.79
N LEU A 7 -8.06 20.72 -9.99
CA LEU A 7 -9.16 20.65 -9.01
C LEU A 7 -9.83 19.27 -8.95
N ILE A 8 -9.59 18.43 -9.95
CA ILE A 8 -10.15 17.07 -10.07
C ILE A 8 -9.09 16.01 -9.70
N HIS A 9 -7.82 16.39 -9.53
CA HIS A 9 -6.73 15.46 -9.26
C HIS A 9 -6.76 14.95 -7.80
N PRO A 10 -6.57 13.64 -7.55
CA PRO A 10 -6.65 13.03 -6.21
C PRO A 10 -5.61 13.54 -5.21
N THR A 11 -4.47 14.07 -5.67
CA THR A 11 -3.44 14.64 -4.77
C THR A 11 -3.79 16.04 -4.24
N ARG A 12 -4.69 16.76 -4.91
CA ARG A 12 -5.14 18.11 -4.51
C ARG A 12 -6.54 18.08 -3.91
N ILE A 13 -7.40 17.19 -4.41
CA ILE A 13 -8.64 16.83 -3.75
C ILE A 13 -8.34 16.28 -2.36
N SER A 14 -9.13 16.69 -1.36
CA SER A 14 -9.02 16.12 -0.02
C SER A 14 -9.12 14.60 -0.08
N VAL A 15 -8.19 13.90 0.58
CA VAL A 15 -8.23 12.44 0.79
C VAL A 15 -9.62 11.98 1.24
N GLN A 16 -10.36 12.84 1.94
CA GLN A 16 -11.75 12.59 2.34
C GLN A 16 -12.72 12.34 1.18
N LYS A 17 -12.54 12.98 0.02
CA LYS A 17 -13.38 12.74 -1.17
C LYS A 17 -13.10 11.37 -1.78
N THR A 18 -11.83 10.93 -1.77
CA THR A 18 -11.48 9.55 -2.16
C THR A 18 -12.11 8.54 -1.22
N ILE A 19 -12.03 8.77 0.09
CA ILE A 19 -12.62 7.88 1.10
C ILE A 19 -14.15 7.81 0.99
N LYS A 20 -14.82 8.92 0.67
CA LYS A 20 -16.28 8.98 0.52
C LYS A 20 -16.81 8.14 -0.65
N ASN A 21 -16.00 7.88 -1.66
CA ASN A 21 -16.40 7.15 -2.87
C ASN A 21 -16.03 5.66 -2.84
N LEU A 22 -15.58 5.13 -1.70
CA LEU A 22 -15.27 3.72 -1.53
C LEU A 22 -16.53 2.88 -1.32
N LEU A 23 -16.52 1.63 -1.79
CA LEU A 23 -17.61 0.70 -1.48
C LEU A 23 -17.67 0.41 0.04
N PRO A 24 -18.87 0.42 0.64
CA PRO A 24 -19.05 0.18 2.07
C PRO A 24 -18.84 -1.31 2.42
N SER A 25 -19.19 -1.68 3.66
CA SER A 25 -19.19 -3.07 4.17
C SER A 25 -17.86 -3.80 4.07
N GLY A 26 -16.74 -3.08 4.07
CA GLY A 26 -15.40 -3.67 3.99
C GLY A 26 -15.05 -4.28 2.63
N GLN A 27 -15.80 -3.95 1.57
CA GLN A 27 -15.42 -4.34 0.22
C GLN A 27 -14.17 -3.58 -0.25
N GLU A 28 -14.00 -2.35 0.22
CA GLU A 28 -12.87 -1.50 -0.11
C GLU A 28 -12.34 -0.78 1.12
N PHE A 29 -11.03 -0.62 1.15
CA PHE A 29 -10.38 0.16 2.17
C PHE A 29 -9.31 1.07 1.59
N PHE A 30 -9.18 2.25 2.16
CA PHE A 30 -8.05 3.13 1.96
C PHE A 30 -7.03 2.91 3.07
N GLY A 31 -5.76 2.76 2.71
CA GLY A 31 -4.71 2.47 3.65
C GLY A 31 -3.32 2.90 3.17
N THR A 32 -2.33 2.62 4.00
CA THR A 32 -0.92 2.90 3.72
C THR A 32 -0.14 1.59 3.70
N VAL A 33 0.74 1.41 2.72
CA VAL A 33 1.64 0.25 2.66
C VAL A 33 2.68 0.34 3.77
N ILE A 34 2.74 -0.67 4.64
CA ILE A 34 3.73 -0.78 5.72
C ILE A 34 4.95 -1.57 5.26
N ARG A 35 4.74 -2.62 4.45
CA ARG A 35 5.79 -3.57 4.05
C ARG A 35 5.53 -4.16 2.68
N ASP A 36 6.56 -4.23 1.84
CA ASP A 36 6.57 -4.76 0.47
C ASP A 36 7.55 -5.95 0.28
N SER A 37 8.28 -6.34 1.34
CA SER A 37 9.31 -7.39 1.34
C SER A 37 8.90 -8.79 0.82
N ARG A 38 7.62 -9.05 0.52
CA ARG A 38 7.13 -10.37 0.07
C ARG A 38 6.76 -10.31 -1.41
N ASN A 39 7.23 -11.28 -2.19
CA ASN A 39 6.91 -11.33 -3.61
C ASN A 39 5.38 -11.37 -3.87
N LYS A 40 4.94 -10.58 -4.83
CA LYS A 40 3.56 -10.35 -5.28
C LYS A 40 2.58 -10.00 -4.17
N SER A 41 3.07 -9.33 -3.12
CA SER A 41 2.31 -9.12 -1.88
C SER A 41 2.76 -7.87 -1.15
N CYS A 42 1.80 -7.10 -0.64
CA CYS A 42 2.09 -6.01 0.28
C CYS A 42 1.24 -6.10 1.54
N ARG A 43 1.75 -5.57 2.66
CA ARG A 43 0.98 -5.40 3.91
C ARG A 43 0.50 -3.96 4.02
N VAL A 44 -0.79 -3.77 4.16
CA VAL A 44 -1.46 -2.46 4.15
C VAL A 44 -2.11 -2.19 5.50
N LYS A 45 -1.78 -1.03 6.08
CA LYS A 45 -2.44 -0.48 7.27
C LYS A 45 -3.73 0.21 6.88
N VAL A 46 -4.85 -0.22 7.44
CA VAL A 46 -6.14 0.45 7.26
C VAL A 46 -6.59 1.02 8.60
N SER A 47 -6.88 2.31 8.62
CA SER A 47 -7.44 3.00 9.78
C SER A 47 -8.92 3.31 9.54
N TYR A 48 -9.77 2.97 10.49
CA TYR A 48 -11.20 3.25 10.42
C TYR A 48 -11.69 3.86 11.73
N LYS A 49 -12.85 4.51 11.69
CA LYS A 49 -13.51 5.06 12.88
C LYS A 49 -14.87 4.41 13.04
N TYR A 50 -15.24 4.08 14.28
CA TYR A 50 -16.53 3.51 14.61
C TYR A 50 -17.19 4.26 15.76
N TRP A 51 -18.51 4.20 15.82
CA TRP A 51 -19.29 4.82 16.89
C TRP A 51 -19.43 3.87 18.07
N HIS A 52 -18.95 4.28 19.25
CA HIS A 52 -19.14 3.48 20.45
C HIS A 52 -20.42 3.88 21.20
N LYS A 53 -21.41 2.95 21.25
CA LYS A 53 -22.76 3.23 21.76
C LYS A 53 -22.79 3.75 23.20
N LYS A 54 -22.00 3.15 24.12
CA LYS A 54 -22.00 3.51 25.55
C LYS A 54 -21.41 4.90 25.80
N TYR A 55 -20.32 5.23 25.11
CA TYR A 55 -19.58 6.50 25.34
C TYR A 55 -20.01 7.62 24.40
N LYS A 56 -20.85 7.32 23.39
CA LYS A 56 -21.36 8.28 22.40
C LYS A 56 -20.24 9.12 21.75
N SER A 57 -19.15 8.45 21.40
CA SER A 57 -18.00 9.07 20.74
C SER A 57 -17.44 8.16 19.66
N TYR A 58 -16.73 8.76 18.70
CA TYR A 58 -16.02 8.03 17.65
C TYR A 58 -14.65 7.57 18.15
N PHE A 59 -14.40 6.28 18.03
CA PHE A 59 -13.10 5.68 18.31
C PHE A 59 -12.41 5.31 17.00
N GLY A 60 -11.10 5.50 16.96
CA GLY A 60 -10.26 5.07 15.85
C GLY A 60 -9.63 3.73 16.15
N ASP A 61 -9.64 2.83 15.18
CA ASP A 61 -8.93 1.56 15.24
C ASP A 61 -8.17 1.32 13.93
N THR A 62 -7.21 0.41 13.98
CA THR A 62 -6.35 0.07 12.87
C THR A 62 -6.27 -1.43 12.70
N SER A 63 -6.39 -1.89 11.45
CA SER A 63 -6.15 -3.28 11.09
C SER A 63 -5.13 -3.37 9.96
N GLU A 64 -4.41 -4.49 9.91
CA GLU A 64 -3.43 -4.75 8.87
C GLU A 64 -3.91 -5.87 7.96
N PHE A 65 -3.84 -5.61 6.65
CA PHE A 65 -4.30 -6.53 5.62
C PHE A 65 -3.15 -6.94 4.70
N ILE A 66 -3.19 -8.17 4.20
CA ILE A 66 -2.27 -8.62 3.16
C ILE A 66 -3.01 -8.53 1.83
N ALA A 67 -2.44 -7.76 0.91
CA ALA A 67 -3.00 -7.56 -0.43
C ALA A 67 -2.11 -8.20 -1.50
N HIS A 68 -2.75 -8.66 -2.58
CA HIS A 68 -2.08 -9.02 -3.82
C HIS A 68 -1.62 -7.77 -4.57
N ASP A 69 -0.37 -7.79 -5.01
CA ASP A 69 0.24 -6.78 -5.89
C ASP A 69 1.04 -7.56 -6.94
N GLU A 70 0.48 -7.80 -8.12
CA GLU A 70 1.06 -8.75 -9.08
C GLU A 70 2.39 -8.26 -9.68
N ASP A 71 2.51 -6.93 -9.83
CA ASP A 71 3.64 -6.25 -10.45
C ASP A 71 4.71 -5.81 -9.43
N ASN A 72 4.51 -6.08 -8.13
CA ASN A 72 5.35 -5.55 -7.03
C ASN A 72 5.58 -4.03 -7.14
N PHE A 73 4.56 -3.31 -7.60
CA PHE A 73 4.67 -1.88 -7.91
C PHE A 73 4.60 -1.01 -6.65
N CYS A 74 3.93 -1.50 -5.61
CA CYS A 74 3.73 -0.75 -4.38
C CYS A 74 5.00 -0.74 -3.54
N LYS A 75 5.40 0.44 -3.09
CA LYS A 75 6.52 0.62 -2.16
C LYS A 75 6.00 1.04 -0.78
N VAL A 76 6.87 0.91 0.23
CA VAL A 76 6.54 1.31 1.60
C VAL A 76 6.17 2.80 1.66
N GLY A 77 5.05 3.10 2.31
CA GLY A 77 4.53 4.47 2.48
C GLY A 77 3.50 4.90 1.43
N ASP A 78 3.32 4.13 0.35
CA ASP A 78 2.29 4.41 -0.66
C ASP A 78 0.89 4.39 -0.04
N LYS A 79 0.04 5.33 -0.44
CA LYS A 79 -1.38 5.33 -0.08
C LYS A 79 -2.18 4.63 -1.16
N VAL A 80 -2.83 3.55 -0.79
CA VAL A 80 -3.48 2.63 -1.71
C VAL A 80 -4.93 2.40 -1.33
N VAL A 81 -5.73 2.06 -2.33
CA VAL A 81 -7.05 1.46 -2.11
C VAL A 81 -6.93 -0.04 -2.37
N ILE A 82 -7.36 -0.83 -1.41
CA ILE A 82 -7.47 -2.29 -1.52
C ILE A 82 -8.92 -2.69 -1.72
N LYS A 83 -9.18 -3.69 -2.56
CA LYS A 83 -10.51 -4.28 -2.78
C LYS A 83 -10.52 -5.75 -2.39
N HIS A 84 -11.61 -6.17 -1.77
CA HIS A 84 -11.87 -7.57 -1.45
C HIS A 84 -11.86 -8.44 -2.72
N CYS A 85 -11.27 -9.63 -2.61
CA CYS A 85 -11.32 -10.70 -3.62
C CYS A 85 -11.55 -12.05 -2.94
N GLN A 86 -11.66 -13.10 -3.75
CA GLN A 86 -11.66 -14.46 -3.22
C GLN A 86 -10.34 -14.75 -2.47
N LYS A 87 -10.42 -15.60 -1.46
CA LYS A 87 -9.27 -15.96 -0.65
C LYS A 87 -8.26 -16.78 -1.45
N THR A 88 -7.06 -16.25 -1.63
CA THR A 88 -5.94 -16.94 -2.30
C THR A 88 -4.69 -16.85 -1.43
N GLY A 89 -4.15 -18.00 -0.99
CA GLY A 89 -2.92 -18.03 -0.20
C GLY A 89 -2.97 -17.23 1.12
N GLY A 90 -4.16 -17.13 1.74
CA GLY A 90 -4.37 -16.37 2.97
C GLY A 90 -4.60 -14.86 2.78
N LYS A 91 -4.58 -14.39 1.54
CA LYS A 91 -4.92 -13.01 1.16
C LYS A 91 -6.35 -12.96 0.66
N TYR A 92 -7.03 -11.87 0.94
CA TYR A 92 -8.44 -11.65 0.62
C TYR A 92 -8.66 -10.26 0.03
N TYR A 93 -7.56 -9.55 -0.26
CA TYR A 93 -7.55 -8.24 -0.88
C TYR A 93 -6.53 -8.20 -2.00
N TYR A 94 -6.76 -7.32 -2.97
CA TYR A 94 -5.76 -6.89 -3.95
C TYR A 94 -5.67 -5.38 -3.99
N VAL A 95 -4.52 -4.87 -4.42
CA VAL A 95 -4.34 -3.43 -4.63
C VAL A 95 -5.10 -3.03 -5.90
N ARG A 96 -6.06 -2.13 -5.75
CA ARG A 96 -6.82 -1.61 -6.89
C ARG A 96 -6.09 -0.45 -7.54
N ASN A 97 -5.70 0.54 -6.74
CA ASN A 97 -5.08 1.75 -7.22
C ASN A 97 -4.21 2.40 -6.15
N VAL A 98 -3.06 2.91 -6.59
CA VAL A 98 -2.21 3.79 -5.80
C VAL A 98 -2.77 5.20 -5.93
N VAL A 99 -3.24 5.77 -4.82
CA VAL A 99 -3.86 7.10 -4.78
C VAL A 99 -2.79 8.18 -4.64
N ILE A 100 -1.85 7.98 -3.73
CA ILE A 100 -0.74 8.89 -3.48
C ILE A 100 0.53 8.03 -3.43
N PRO A 101 1.35 8.06 -4.49
CA PRO A 101 2.64 7.39 -4.48
C PRO A 101 3.63 8.19 -3.64
N VAL A 102 4.55 7.48 -2.99
CA VAL A 102 5.77 8.05 -2.42
C VAL A 102 6.79 8.26 -3.54
N GLY A 103 7.64 9.28 -3.39
CA GLY A 103 8.74 9.52 -4.32
C GLY A 103 9.66 8.31 -4.35
N ARG A 104 9.77 7.66 -5.51
CA ARG A 104 10.71 6.58 -5.75
C ARG A 104 12.04 7.23 -6.08
N ASN A 105 13.03 7.14 -5.20
CA ASN A 105 14.34 7.66 -5.54
C ASN A 105 15.01 6.65 -6.48
N PRO A 106 15.61 7.10 -7.59
CA PRO A 106 16.38 6.20 -8.46
C PRO A 106 17.50 5.46 -7.72
N SER A 107 17.98 6.00 -6.59
CA SER A 107 18.93 5.33 -5.70
C SER A 107 18.37 4.06 -5.06
N ASP A 108 17.05 3.98 -4.82
CA ASP A 108 16.42 2.80 -4.21
C ASP A 108 16.55 1.58 -5.15
N GLU A 109 16.49 1.81 -6.47
CA GLU A 109 16.76 0.79 -7.49
C GLU A 109 18.24 0.38 -7.50
N GLN A 110 19.17 1.33 -7.33
CA GLN A 110 20.61 1.05 -7.24
C GLN A 110 20.95 0.25 -5.97
N ASP A 111 20.30 0.54 -4.84
CA ASP A 111 20.47 -0.18 -3.59
C ASP A 111 19.97 -1.63 -3.68
N GLU A 112 18.88 -1.88 -4.43
CA GLU A 112 18.39 -3.23 -4.73
C GLU A 112 19.42 -4.03 -5.57
N VAL A 113 19.96 -3.44 -6.64
CA VAL A 113 21.00 -4.07 -7.49
C VAL A 113 22.28 -4.35 -6.70
N MET A 114 22.73 -3.41 -5.86
CA MET A 114 23.95 -3.61 -5.05
C MET A 114 23.79 -4.74 -4.02
N LYS A 115 22.59 -4.92 -3.45
CA LYS A 115 22.30 -6.08 -2.58
C LYS A 115 22.35 -7.39 -3.34
N GLU A 116 21.83 -7.44 -4.57
CA GLU A 116 21.92 -8.63 -5.42
C GLU A 116 23.37 -8.99 -5.74
N LEU A 117 24.19 -8.02 -6.13
CA LEU A 117 25.61 -8.23 -6.41
C LEU A 117 26.38 -8.71 -5.16
N GLN A 118 26.09 -8.14 -3.98
CA GLN A 118 26.67 -8.59 -2.72
C GLN A 118 26.27 -10.04 -2.40
N ASN A 119 25.00 -10.42 -2.63
CA ASN A 119 24.52 -11.78 -2.44
C ASN A 119 25.18 -12.77 -3.41
N ILE A 120 25.34 -12.39 -4.67
CA ILE A 120 26.05 -13.21 -5.67
C ILE A 120 27.52 -13.39 -5.24
N ARG A 121 28.19 -12.30 -4.81
CA ARG A 121 29.58 -12.37 -4.33
C ARG A 121 29.74 -13.28 -3.12
N THR A 122 28.87 -13.17 -2.11
CA THR A 122 28.93 -14.04 -0.94
C THR A 122 28.69 -15.50 -1.29
N GLN A 123 27.80 -15.77 -2.25
CA GLN A 123 27.54 -17.12 -2.75
C GLN A 123 28.74 -17.72 -3.51
N LEU A 124 29.42 -16.93 -4.35
CA LEU A 124 30.63 -17.37 -5.08
C LEU A 124 31.79 -17.67 -4.11
N VAL A 125 32.01 -16.80 -3.12
CA VAL A 125 33.02 -17.02 -2.08
C VAL A 125 32.75 -18.29 -1.27
N GLN A 126 31.49 -18.59 -0.96
CA GLN A 126 31.09 -19.84 -0.29
C GLN A 126 31.34 -21.09 -1.17
N GLN A 127 31.33 -20.93 -2.49
CA GLN A 127 31.64 -22.00 -3.45
C GLN A 127 33.16 -22.14 -3.71
N GLY A 128 33.99 -21.29 -3.11
CA GLY A 128 35.45 -21.31 -3.27
C GLY A 128 35.96 -20.71 -4.59
N LEU A 129 35.14 -19.89 -5.24
CA LEU A 129 35.46 -19.11 -6.45
C LEU A 129 35.81 -17.66 -6.11
#